data_AF-A0A101HJM8-F1
#
_entry.id   AF-A0A101HJM8-F1
#
_cell.length_a   1.000
_cell.length_b   1.000
_cell.length_c   1.000
_cell.angle_alpha   90.00
_cell.angle_beta   90.00
_cell.angle_gamma   90.00
#
_symmetry.space_group_name_H-M   'P 1'
#
loop_
_entity.id
_entity.type
_entity.pdbx_description
1 polymer ?
#
loop_
_entity_poly.entity_id
_entity_poly.type
_entity_poly.pdbx_seq_one_letter_code
_entity_poly.pdbx_strand_id
1 'polypeptide(L)'
;MLDKNPLMIDIDVKQWANLHQVVLKGLREKKRIVVIHENGKVQNISHSHEAEVINPIRKVTNPEADAQKLFEANEKNVDLVMVLERSNVENYYNEVQSSWKVDEDLDEYMYRMYSLLDCYYPGIVSYPGPASRQFGLQWLLPGNVGYLQFKSVLEGFADRGTAVVIAVFENKTELWTSLVLGVDEKGKISLITSVKQGIVKKDWREEYQDINRWVDENY
;
A
#
# COMPACT_ATOMS: atom_id res chain seq x y z
N MET A 1 7.48 -7.26 -6.62
CA MET A 1 8.32 -6.88 -7.76
C MET A 1 7.80 -7.56 -9.00
N LEU A 2 7.05 -6.79 -9.77
CA LEU A 2 6.41 -7.21 -11.00
C LEU A 2 7.45 -7.33 -12.12
N ASP A 3 7.29 -8.30 -13.02
CA ASP A 3 8.04 -8.29 -14.27
C ASP A 3 7.66 -7.04 -15.10
N LYS A 4 8.49 -6.66 -16.08
CA LYS A 4 8.19 -5.52 -16.95
C LYS A 4 6.88 -5.71 -17.73
N ASN A 5 6.56 -6.96 -18.11
CA ASN A 5 5.35 -7.29 -18.85
C ASN A 5 4.71 -8.54 -18.25
N PRO A 6 4.08 -8.44 -17.07
CA PRO A 6 3.42 -9.58 -16.46
C PRO A 6 2.22 -9.99 -17.33
N LEU A 7 2.04 -11.29 -17.51
CA LEU A 7 0.82 -11.82 -18.10
C LEU A 7 -0.31 -11.64 -17.11
N MET A 8 -1.28 -10.80 -17.46
CA MET A 8 -2.51 -10.62 -16.68
C MET A 8 -3.67 -11.23 -17.46
N ILE A 9 -4.11 -12.41 -17.06
CA ILE A 9 -5.10 -13.19 -17.80
C ILE A 9 -6.12 -13.84 -16.87
N ASP A 10 -7.35 -14.04 -17.35
CA ASP A 10 -8.42 -14.76 -16.65
C ASP A 10 -8.68 -14.25 -15.22
N ILE A 11 -8.43 -12.96 -14.99
CA ILE A 11 -8.69 -12.30 -13.71
C ILE A 11 -10.21 -12.13 -13.55
N ASP A 12 -10.75 -12.70 -12.48
CA ASP A 12 -12.14 -12.46 -12.09
C ASP A 12 -12.23 -11.08 -11.41
N VAL A 13 -12.99 -10.17 -12.02
CA VAL A 13 -13.11 -8.77 -11.56
C VAL A 13 -13.68 -8.67 -10.14
N LYS A 14 -14.60 -9.55 -9.76
CA LYS A 14 -15.19 -9.55 -8.42
C LYS A 14 -14.16 -10.03 -7.39
N GLN A 15 -13.44 -11.11 -7.70
CA GLN A 15 -12.36 -11.59 -6.83
C GLN A 15 -11.28 -10.53 -6.68
N TRP A 16 -10.87 -9.87 -7.76
CA TRP A 16 -9.88 -8.78 -7.72
C TRP A 16 -10.34 -7.60 -6.85
N ALA A 17 -11.59 -7.17 -7.00
CA ALA A 17 -12.14 -6.10 -6.16
C ALA A 17 -12.20 -6.48 -4.67
N ASN A 18 -12.55 -7.73 -4.37
CA ASN A 18 -12.57 -8.27 -3.00
C ASN A 18 -11.15 -8.39 -2.42
N LEU A 19 -10.17 -8.79 -3.24
CA LEU A 19 -8.77 -8.93 -2.83
C LEU A 19 -8.21 -7.62 -2.29
N HIS A 20 -8.56 -6.50 -2.94
CA HIS A 20 -8.20 -5.17 -2.46
C HIS A 20 -8.66 -4.95 -1.01
N GLN A 21 -9.86 -5.40 -0.62
CA GLN A 21 -10.36 -5.25 0.73
C GLN A 21 -9.63 -6.11 1.77
N VAL A 22 -9.02 -7.22 1.35
CA VAL A 22 -8.30 -8.15 2.23
C VAL A 22 -6.83 -7.79 2.36
N VAL A 23 -6.22 -7.36 1.27
CA VAL A 23 -4.77 -7.31 1.12
C VAL A 23 -4.24 -5.87 1.18
N LEU A 24 -5.03 -4.87 0.77
CA LEU A 24 -4.54 -3.50 0.59
C LEU A 24 -5.42 -2.48 1.32
N LYS A 25 -4.82 -1.62 2.15
CA LYS A 25 -5.53 -0.44 2.64
C LYS A 25 -5.42 0.65 1.59
N GLY A 26 -6.54 1.07 1.01
CA GLY A 26 -6.53 2.13 0.01
C GLY A 26 -5.98 3.44 0.58
N LEU A 27 -4.92 4.00 -0.02
CA LEU A 27 -4.41 5.33 0.37
C LEU A 27 -5.48 6.44 0.24
N ARG A 28 -6.44 6.27 -0.66
CA ARG A 28 -7.58 7.18 -0.84
C ARG A 28 -8.59 7.12 0.30
N GLU A 29 -8.56 6.06 1.12
CA GLU A 29 -9.51 5.88 2.22
C GLU A 29 -9.08 6.61 3.50
N LYS A 30 -7.79 6.98 3.63
CA LYS A 30 -7.31 7.74 4.79
C LYS A 30 -7.82 9.19 4.75
N LYS A 31 -8.67 9.53 5.71
CA LYS A 31 -9.08 10.91 5.99
C LYS A 31 -7.92 11.65 6.61
N ARG A 32 -7.45 12.70 5.95
CA ARG A 32 -6.26 13.45 6.36
C ARG A 32 -6.49 14.94 6.48
N ILE A 33 -5.80 15.55 7.43
CA ILE A 33 -5.56 17.00 7.47
C ILE A 33 -4.17 17.26 6.90
N VAL A 34 -4.07 18.23 6.00
CA VAL A 34 -2.79 18.70 5.46
C VAL A 34 -2.60 20.16 5.84
N VAL A 35 -1.50 20.47 6.50
CA VAL A 35 -1.04 21.81 6.83
C VAL A 35 0.16 22.13 5.94
N ILE A 36 0.07 23.18 5.13
CA ILE A 36 1.19 23.72 4.36
C ILE A 36 1.62 25.02 5.01
N HIS A 37 2.90 25.14 5.34
CA HIS A 37 3.46 26.36 5.91
C HIS A 37 4.72 26.80 5.19
N GLU A 38 5.06 28.07 5.36
CA GLU A 38 6.28 28.68 4.86
C GLU A 38 6.88 29.51 5.99
N ASN A 39 8.11 29.15 6.43
CA ASN A 39 8.78 29.78 7.57
C ASN A 39 7.88 29.82 8.84
N GLY A 40 7.19 28.71 9.11
CA GLY A 40 6.24 28.56 10.22
C GLY A 40 4.90 29.28 10.04
N LYS A 41 4.69 30.12 9.02
CA LYS A 41 3.38 30.72 8.75
C LYS A 41 2.53 29.76 7.93
N VAL A 42 1.34 29.39 8.44
CA VAL A 42 0.42 28.50 7.72
C VAL A 42 -0.13 29.24 6.49
N GLN A 43 0.04 28.62 5.33
CA GLN A 43 -0.48 29.07 4.04
C GLN A 43 -1.81 28.39 3.73
N ASN A 44 -1.92 27.10 4.06
CA ASN A 44 -3.14 26.32 3.87
C ASN A 44 -3.29 25.28 4.98
N ILE A 45 -4.53 25.05 5.40
CA ILE A 45 -4.93 23.92 6.24
C ILE A 45 -6.25 23.37 5.73
N SER A 46 -6.28 22.10 5.36
CA SER A 46 -7.45 21.50 4.72
C SER A 46 -7.64 20.04 5.10
N HIS A 47 -8.90 19.63 5.22
CA HIS A 47 -9.28 18.23 5.31
C HIS A 47 -9.50 17.64 3.92
N SER A 48 -8.96 16.45 3.66
CA SER A 48 -9.07 15.72 2.37
C SER A 48 -10.49 15.46 1.85
N HIS A 49 -11.49 15.51 2.73
CA HIS A 49 -12.90 15.31 2.42
C HIS A 49 -13.73 16.57 2.73
N GLU A 50 -13.09 17.75 2.74
CA GLU A 50 -13.73 19.05 2.95
C GLU A 50 -14.48 19.21 4.29
N ALA A 51 -14.25 18.30 5.24
CA ALA A 51 -14.74 18.44 6.60
C ALA A 51 -14.07 19.62 7.33
N GLU A 52 -14.76 20.17 8.31
CA GLU A 52 -14.21 21.22 9.17
C GLU A 52 -13.00 20.69 9.97
N VAL A 53 -11.93 21.49 10.03
CA VAL A 53 -10.77 21.20 10.86
C VAL A 53 -10.97 21.84 12.23
N ILE A 54 -11.08 21.01 13.27
CA ILE A 54 -11.24 21.45 14.65
C ILE A 54 -9.90 22.03 15.14
N ASN A 55 -9.96 23.22 15.73
CA ASN A 55 -8.81 23.97 16.26
C ASN A 55 -7.69 24.20 15.23
N PRO A 56 -7.97 24.85 14.09
CA PRO A 56 -6.96 25.06 13.06
C PRO A 56 -5.84 25.98 13.55
N ILE A 57 -4.60 25.57 13.35
CA ILE A 57 -3.42 26.37 13.68
C ILE A 57 -3.15 27.42 12.59
N ARG A 58 -2.59 28.57 12.98
CA ARG A 58 -2.16 29.63 12.06
C ARG A 58 -0.64 29.76 11.94
N LYS A 59 0.07 29.16 12.87
CA LYS A 59 1.53 29.15 12.93
C LYS A 59 1.98 27.75 13.34
N VAL A 60 2.99 27.24 12.65
CA VAL A 60 3.72 26.03 13.01
C VAL A 60 4.96 26.47 13.77
N THR A 61 5.11 25.96 14.99
CA THR A 61 6.30 26.21 15.84
C THR A 61 7.03 24.94 16.17
N ASN A 62 6.31 23.82 16.23
CA ASN A 62 6.88 22.49 16.36
C ASN A 62 6.01 21.54 15.51
N PRO A 63 6.45 21.21 14.27
CA PRO A 63 5.66 20.42 13.33
C PRO A 63 5.11 19.11 13.90
N GLU A 64 5.88 18.42 14.76
CA GLU A 64 5.48 17.17 15.39
C GLU A 64 4.41 17.36 16.46
N ALA A 65 4.64 18.28 17.40
CA ALA A 65 3.66 18.57 18.44
C ALA A 65 2.37 19.18 17.86
N ASP A 66 2.49 20.00 16.82
CA ASP A 66 1.36 20.62 16.13
C ASP A 66 0.56 19.57 15.34
N ALA A 67 1.21 18.62 14.68
CA ALA A 67 0.55 17.49 14.01
C ALA A 67 -0.22 16.60 15.01
N GLN A 68 0.41 16.27 16.14
CA GLN A 68 -0.22 15.46 17.20
C GLN A 68 -1.46 16.16 17.76
N LYS A 69 -1.37 17.44 18.12
CA LYS A 69 -2.51 18.19 18.66
C LYS A 69 -3.67 18.28 17.68
N LEU A 70 -3.38 18.51 16.40
CA LEU A 70 -4.41 18.50 15.36
C LEU A 70 -5.05 17.12 15.20
N PHE A 71 -4.26 16.05 15.28
CA PHE A 71 -4.77 14.69 15.20
C PHE A 71 -5.71 14.40 16.37
N GLU A 72 -5.29 14.65 17.61
CA GLU A 72 -6.09 14.42 18.82
C GLU A 72 -7.39 15.24 18.80
N ALA A 73 -7.34 16.50 18.35
CA ALA A 73 -8.53 17.33 18.23
C ALA A 73 -9.53 16.84 17.17
N ASN A 74 -9.09 16.02 16.21
CA ASN A 74 -9.89 15.56 15.06
C ASN A 74 -9.99 14.03 14.97
N GLU A 75 -9.61 13.29 16.03
CA GLU A 75 -9.49 11.81 16.08
C GLU A 75 -10.69 11.07 15.45
N LYS A 76 -11.89 11.58 15.68
CA LYS A 76 -13.14 10.94 15.22
C LYS A 76 -13.27 10.87 13.70
N ASN A 77 -12.56 11.73 12.96
CA ASN A 77 -12.74 11.86 11.52
C ASN A 77 -11.43 11.99 10.74
N VAL A 78 -10.28 11.77 11.39
CA VAL A 78 -8.96 11.91 10.78
C VAL A 78 -8.11 10.68 11.12
N ASP A 79 -7.59 10.04 10.09
CA ASP A 79 -6.65 8.93 10.18
C ASP A 79 -5.18 9.40 10.20
N LEU A 80 -4.94 10.65 9.78
CA LEU A 80 -3.59 11.15 9.51
C LEU A 80 -3.53 12.69 9.48
N VAL A 81 -2.51 13.27 10.10
CA VAL A 81 -2.14 14.69 9.91
C VAL A 81 -0.80 14.77 9.21
N MET A 82 -0.67 15.69 8.25
CA MET A 82 0.59 16.06 7.61
C MET A 82 0.89 17.54 7.85
N VAL A 83 2.12 17.84 8.23
CA VAL A 83 2.64 19.22 8.32
C VAL A 83 3.82 19.33 7.36
N LEU A 84 3.67 20.25 6.40
CA LEU A 84 4.52 20.36 5.22
C LEU A 84 5.10 21.77 5.12
N GLU A 85 6.41 21.88 5.26
CA GLU A 85 7.14 23.09 4.90
C GLU A 85 7.35 23.12 3.38
N ARG A 86 6.90 24.21 2.75
CA ARG A 86 6.92 24.37 1.30
C ARG A 86 8.29 24.10 0.66
N SER A 87 9.36 24.70 1.18
CA SER A 87 10.73 24.55 0.67
C SER A 87 11.20 23.10 0.68
N ASN A 88 10.90 22.37 1.75
CA ASN A 88 11.25 20.96 1.90
C ASN A 88 10.43 20.07 0.97
N VAL A 89 9.15 20.39 0.75
CA VAL A 89 8.32 19.70 -0.25
C VAL A 89 8.87 19.91 -1.67
N GLU A 90 9.28 21.13 -2.02
CA GLU A 90 9.88 21.43 -3.32
C GLU A 90 11.20 20.66 -3.53
N ASN A 91 12.08 20.65 -2.53
CA ASN A 91 13.32 19.87 -2.55
C ASN A 91 13.05 18.36 -2.70
N TYR A 92 12.09 17.84 -1.94
CA TYR A 92 11.66 16.45 -2.03
C TYR A 92 11.21 16.08 -3.44
N TYR A 93 10.35 16.88 -4.06
CA TYR A 93 9.89 16.59 -5.42
C TYR A 93 11.03 16.65 -6.44
N ASN A 94 11.96 17.59 -6.30
CA ASN A 94 13.14 17.67 -7.16
C ASN A 94 14.01 16.41 -7.05
N GLU A 95 14.22 15.90 -5.83
CA GLU A 95 14.99 14.68 -5.60
C GLU A 95 14.30 13.43 -6.14
N VAL A 96 12.98 13.29 -5.91
CA VAL A 96 12.20 12.16 -6.44
C VAL A 96 12.24 12.14 -7.98
N GLN A 97 12.00 13.29 -8.62
CA GLN A 97 11.95 13.35 -10.09
C GLN A 97 13.32 13.13 -10.73
N SER A 98 14.40 13.62 -10.12
CA SER A 98 15.76 13.48 -10.65
C SER A 98 16.37 12.09 -10.47
N SER A 99 15.80 11.27 -9.58
CA SER A 99 16.34 9.96 -9.22
C SER A 99 15.67 8.77 -9.92
N TRP A 100 14.63 9.01 -10.73
CA TRP A 100 13.93 7.93 -11.43
C TRP A 100 14.80 7.33 -12.55
N LYS A 101 14.89 5.99 -12.60
CA LYS A 101 15.52 5.26 -13.70
C LYS A 101 14.48 4.52 -14.54
N VAL A 102 14.69 4.48 -15.86
CA VAL A 102 13.76 3.88 -16.83
C VAL A 102 13.49 2.40 -16.56
N ASP A 103 14.44 1.69 -15.97
CA ASP A 103 14.40 0.28 -15.64
C ASP A 103 14.11 -0.02 -14.16
N GLU A 104 13.82 1.02 -13.35
CA GLU A 104 13.47 0.84 -11.93
C GLU A 104 12.09 0.16 -11.80
N ASP A 105 12.01 -0.83 -10.91
CA ASP A 105 10.75 -1.47 -10.54
C ASP A 105 9.82 -0.44 -9.88
N LEU A 106 8.55 -0.39 -10.32
CA LEU A 106 7.61 0.64 -9.85
C LEU A 106 7.35 0.52 -8.33
N ASP A 107 7.35 -0.69 -7.78
CA ASP A 107 7.18 -0.89 -6.34
C ASP A 107 8.39 -0.34 -5.57
N GLU A 108 9.61 -0.55 -6.10
CA GLU A 108 10.85 -0.04 -5.53
C GLU A 108 10.91 1.49 -5.60
N TYR A 109 10.51 2.07 -6.74
CA TYR A 109 10.38 3.51 -6.91
C TYR A 109 9.38 4.11 -5.91
N MET A 110 8.18 3.52 -5.79
CA MET A 110 7.15 3.98 -4.85
C MET A 110 7.64 3.87 -3.39
N TYR A 111 8.22 2.74 -3.02
CA TYR A 111 8.81 2.55 -1.68
C TYR A 111 9.85 3.63 -1.38
N ARG A 112 10.81 3.83 -2.28
CA ARG A 112 11.87 4.84 -2.14
C ARG A 112 11.31 6.24 -2.02
N MET A 113 10.32 6.60 -2.85
CA MET A 113 9.64 7.89 -2.81
C MET A 113 9.01 8.15 -1.42
N TYR A 114 8.24 7.20 -0.88
CA TYR A 114 7.62 7.39 0.44
C TYR A 114 8.61 7.34 1.59
N SER A 115 9.67 6.54 1.49
CA SER A 115 10.76 6.52 2.47
C SER A 115 11.54 7.84 2.50
N LEU A 116 11.73 8.48 1.34
CA LEU A 116 12.47 9.73 1.26
C LEU A 116 11.78 10.88 2.01
N LEU A 117 10.46 10.86 2.15
CA LEU A 117 9.72 11.86 2.96
C LEU A 117 10.25 11.94 4.40
N ASP A 118 10.66 10.82 4.99
CA ASP A 118 11.18 10.77 6.36
C ASP A 118 12.52 11.50 6.49
N CYS A 119 13.30 11.60 5.41
CA CYS A 119 14.58 12.31 5.39
C CYS A 119 14.43 13.84 5.44
N TYR A 120 13.22 14.35 5.20
CA TYR A 120 12.91 15.79 5.26
C TYR A 120 12.39 16.23 6.64
N TYR A 121 12.51 15.40 7.67
CA TYR A 121 12.22 15.82 9.04
C TYR A 121 13.16 16.97 9.48
N PRO A 122 12.67 18.01 10.19
CA PRO A 122 11.29 18.22 10.64
C PRO A 122 10.41 19.01 9.65
N GLY A 123 10.89 19.31 8.45
CA GLY A 123 10.14 20.06 7.43
C GLY A 123 8.96 19.31 6.82
N ILE A 124 9.00 17.98 6.81
CA ILE A 124 7.88 17.11 6.45
C ILE A 124 7.60 16.19 7.63
N VAL A 125 6.41 16.30 8.21
CA VAL A 125 5.98 15.50 9.36
C VAL A 125 4.62 14.88 9.08
N SER A 126 4.45 13.63 9.51
CA SER A 126 3.16 12.96 9.58
C SER A 126 2.88 12.44 10.99
N TYR A 127 1.60 12.29 11.32
CA TYR A 127 1.14 11.69 12.57
C TYR A 127 -0.12 10.85 12.33
N PRO A 128 -0.26 9.63 12.90
CA PRO A 128 0.64 8.99 13.87
C PRO A 128 1.83 8.27 13.21
N GLY A 129 3.05 8.76 13.46
CA GLY A 129 4.29 8.15 12.96
C GLY A 129 4.73 8.60 11.56
N PRO A 130 5.90 8.12 11.11
CA PRO A 130 6.59 8.63 9.93
C PRO A 130 5.85 8.32 8.63
N ALA A 131 6.18 9.09 7.59
CA ALA A 131 5.53 9.05 6.30
C ALA A 131 5.71 7.67 5.65
N SER A 132 6.90 7.06 5.75
CA SER A 132 7.18 5.72 5.23
C SER A 132 6.28 4.61 5.80
N ARG A 133 5.72 4.82 6.99
CA ARG A 133 4.78 3.89 7.65
C ARG A 133 3.33 4.26 7.43
N GLN A 134 3.04 5.46 6.96
CA GLN A 134 1.68 5.94 6.74
C GLN A 134 1.27 5.97 5.27
N PHE A 135 2.23 6.04 4.35
CA PHE A 135 2.00 6.10 2.91
C PHE A 135 2.56 4.87 2.19
N GLY A 136 2.33 4.80 0.88
CA GLY A 136 2.76 3.69 0.04
C GLY A 136 1.87 2.46 0.08
N LEU A 137 2.44 1.34 -0.35
CA LEU A 137 1.79 0.03 -0.34
C LEU A 137 1.60 -0.42 1.12
N GLN A 138 0.40 -0.18 1.64
CA GLN A 138 -0.02 -0.52 3.00
C GLN A 138 -0.76 -1.85 2.94
N TRP A 139 -0.08 -2.92 3.33
CA TRP A 139 -0.65 -4.26 3.36
C TRP A 139 -1.55 -4.42 4.60
N LEU A 140 -2.76 -4.95 4.43
CA LEU A 140 -3.69 -5.27 5.53
C LEU A 140 -3.32 -6.59 6.25
N LEU A 141 -2.10 -7.09 6.03
CA LEU A 141 -1.61 -8.29 6.68
C LEU A 141 -1.44 -8.08 8.19
N PRO A 142 -1.70 -9.10 9.02
CA PRO A 142 -1.49 -9.03 10.47
C PRO A 142 -0.09 -8.50 10.81
N GLY A 143 -0.02 -7.46 11.65
CA GLY A 143 1.24 -6.83 12.07
C GLY A 143 1.66 -5.58 11.28
N ASN A 144 0.84 -5.08 10.35
CA ASN A 144 1.14 -3.90 9.52
C ASN A 144 2.47 -4.04 8.77
N VAL A 145 2.62 -5.16 8.06
CA VAL A 145 3.84 -5.55 7.37
C VAL A 145 4.20 -4.50 6.31
N GLY A 146 5.40 -3.93 6.42
CA GLY A 146 5.91 -2.95 5.45
C GLY A 146 6.42 -3.60 4.17
N TYR A 147 6.63 -2.81 3.11
CA TYR A 147 7.10 -3.29 1.80
C TYR A 147 8.33 -4.21 1.88
N LEU A 148 9.38 -3.83 2.62
CA LEU A 148 10.60 -4.64 2.75
C LEU A 148 10.35 -6.00 3.41
N GLN A 149 9.48 -6.03 4.42
CA GLN A 149 9.14 -7.28 5.10
C GLN A 149 8.34 -8.19 4.17
N PHE A 150 7.39 -7.62 3.42
CA PHE A 150 6.63 -8.38 2.43
C PHE A 150 7.52 -8.90 1.30
N LYS A 151 8.43 -8.06 0.76
CA LYS A 151 9.43 -8.45 -0.24
C LYS A 151 10.29 -9.61 0.28
N SER A 152 10.81 -9.50 1.50
CA SER A 152 11.60 -10.57 2.12
C SER A 152 10.81 -11.87 2.33
N VAL A 153 9.53 -11.79 2.68
CA VAL A 153 8.66 -12.97 2.79
C VAL A 153 8.46 -13.61 1.42
N LEU A 154 8.15 -12.84 0.38
CA LEU A 154 7.99 -13.37 -0.97
C LEU A 154 9.28 -14.03 -1.47
N GLU A 155 10.42 -13.36 -1.31
CA GLU A 155 11.74 -13.88 -1.71
C GLU A 155 12.14 -15.14 -0.95
N GLY A 156 11.64 -15.33 0.28
CA GLY A 156 11.90 -16.52 1.09
C GLY A 156 10.85 -17.62 0.96
N PHE A 157 9.65 -17.32 0.46
CA PHE A 157 8.52 -18.25 0.42
C PHE A 157 8.27 -18.86 -0.97
N ALA A 158 8.51 -18.10 -2.04
CA ALA A 158 8.25 -18.56 -3.39
C ALA A 158 9.56 -18.96 -4.08
N ASP A 159 9.70 -20.26 -4.36
CA ASP A 159 10.78 -20.73 -5.22
C ASP A 159 10.61 -20.18 -6.65
N ARG A 160 11.73 -19.99 -7.34
CA ARG A 160 11.71 -19.55 -8.74
C ARG A 160 11.02 -20.60 -9.61
N GLY A 161 10.28 -20.15 -10.61
CA GLY A 161 9.51 -21.04 -11.49
C GLY A 161 8.28 -21.67 -10.82
N THR A 162 7.79 -21.11 -9.71
CA THR A 162 6.59 -21.60 -9.02
C THR A 162 5.45 -20.60 -9.04
N ALA A 163 4.25 -21.06 -8.68
CA ALA A 163 3.10 -20.20 -8.47
C ALA A 163 2.71 -20.15 -6.99
N VAL A 164 2.41 -18.96 -6.49
CA VAL A 164 1.82 -18.75 -5.16
C VAL A 164 0.33 -18.52 -5.33
N VAL A 165 -0.48 -19.32 -4.65
CA VAL A 165 -1.93 -19.17 -4.62
C VAL A 165 -2.38 -18.65 -3.26
N ILE A 166 -3.05 -17.51 -3.26
CA ILE A 166 -3.77 -16.98 -2.11
C ILE A 166 -5.26 -17.16 -2.41
N ALA A 167 -5.97 -17.89 -1.55
CA ALA A 167 -7.41 -18.12 -1.69
C ALA A 167 -8.10 -17.85 -0.36
N VAL A 168 -9.15 -17.02 -0.40
CA VAL A 168 -9.96 -16.66 0.76
C VAL A 168 -11.37 -17.18 0.54
N PHE A 169 -11.83 -18.00 1.47
CA PHE A 169 -13.15 -18.61 1.41
C PHE A 169 -14.08 -17.96 2.45
N GLU A 170 -15.30 -17.64 2.06
CA GLU A 170 -16.35 -17.17 2.98
C GLU A 170 -16.91 -18.32 3.81
N ASN A 171 -16.95 -19.52 3.23
CA ASN A 171 -17.43 -20.74 3.88
C ASN A 171 -16.63 -21.96 3.39
N LYS A 172 -17.18 -23.17 3.50
CA LYS A 172 -16.45 -24.39 3.11
C LYS A 172 -16.17 -24.48 1.61
N THR A 173 -16.99 -23.87 0.76
CA THR A 173 -16.93 -24.06 -0.70
C THR A 173 -16.82 -22.76 -1.47
N GLU A 174 -17.33 -21.66 -0.92
CA GLU A 174 -17.41 -20.38 -1.60
C GLU A 174 -16.07 -19.65 -1.55
N LEU A 175 -15.39 -19.65 -2.70
CA LEU A 175 -14.19 -18.87 -2.94
C LEU A 175 -14.57 -17.40 -3.12
N TRP A 176 -14.33 -16.60 -2.09
CA TRP A 176 -14.69 -15.19 -2.08
C TRP A 176 -13.70 -14.32 -2.86
N THR A 177 -12.40 -14.62 -2.75
CA THR A 177 -11.35 -14.00 -3.56
C THR A 177 -10.14 -14.91 -3.68
N SER A 178 -9.38 -14.73 -4.76
CA SER A 178 -8.10 -15.38 -4.93
C SER A 178 -7.12 -14.53 -5.74
N LEU A 179 -5.84 -14.83 -5.55
CA LEU A 179 -4.73 -14.29 -6.31
C LEU A 179 -3.76 -15.44 -6.61
N VAL A 180 -3.45 -15.63 -7.88
CA VAL A 180 -2.38 -16.52 -8.32
C VAL A 180 -1.25 -15.63 -8.83
N LEU A 181 -0.06 -15.81 -8.27
CA LEU A 181 1.16 -15.11 -8.66
C LEU A 181 2.17 -16.13 -9.19
N GLY A 182 2.45 -16.11 -10.49
CA GLY A 182 3.54 -16.89 -11.06
C GLY A 182 4.86 -16.14 -10.92
N VAL A 183 5.87 -16.82 -10.40
CA VAL A 183 7.22 -16.29 -10.18
C VAL A 183 8.15 -16.90 -11.22
N ASP A 184 8.79 -16.05 -12.03
CA ASP A 184 9.72 -16.51 -13.06
C ASP A 184 11.08 -16.96 -12.50
N GLU A 185 11.96 -17.42 -13.39
CA GLU A 185 13.34 -17.82 -13.07
C GLU A 185 14.21 -16.69 -12.50
N LYS A 186 13.78 -15.42 -12.65
CA LYS A 186 14.46 -14.25 -12.10
C LYS A 186 13.88 -13.86 -10.73
N GLY A 187 12.87 -14.56 -10.23
CA GLY A 187 12.17 -14.21 -8.99
C GLY A 187 11.21 -13.04 -9.13
N LYS A 188 10.78 -12.70 -10.36
CA LYS A 188 9.82 -11.63 -10.65
C LYS A 188 8.43 -12.19 -10.85
N ILE A 189 7.41 -11.45 -10.43
CA ILE A 189 6.00 -11.83 -10.68
C ILE A 189 5.72 -11.64 -12.18
N SER A 190 5.61 -12.75 -12.91
CA SER A 190 5.42 -12.77 -14.36
C SER A 190 3.99 -13.15 -14.77
N LEU A 191 3.19 -13.67 -13.85
CA LEU A 191 1.79 -14.02 -14.06
C LEU A 191 0.94 -13.48 -12.91
N ILE A 192 -0.19 -12.87 -13.25
CA ILE A 192 -1.26 -12.53 -12.31
C ILE A 192 -2.57 -13.06 -12.88
N THR A 193 -3.23 -13.93 -12.11
CA THR A 193 -4.55 -14.45 -12.45
C THR A 193 -5.36 -14.73 -11.18
N SER A 194 -6.60 -15.21 -11.35
CA SER A 194 -7.48 -15.63 -10.27
C SER A 194 -7.85 -17.10 -10.45
N VAL A 195 -8.07 -17.79 -9.33
CA VAL A 195 -8.57 -19.16 -9.32
C VAL A 195 -9.99 -19.18 -9.89
N LYS A 196 -10.23 -20.13 -10.80
CA LYS A 196 -11.56 -20.35 -11.38
C LYS A 196 -12.57 -20.75 -10.30
N GLN A 197 -13.74 -20.13 -10.36
CA GLN A 197 -14.85 -20.44 -9.46
C GLN A 197 -15.35 -21.89 -9.62
N GLY A 198 -15.76 -22.50 -8.51
CA GLY A 198 -16.36 -23.85 -8.50
C GLY A 198 -15.37 -25.02 -8.60
N ILE A 199 -14.05 -24.78 -8.44
CA ILE A 199 -13.06 -25.85 -8.29
C ILE A 199 -13.32 -26.65 -7.02
N VAL A 200 -13.48 -25.95 -5.88
CA VAL A 200 -13.86 -26.54 -4.60
C VAL A 200 -15.37 -26.80 -4.58
N LYS A 201 -15.79 -28.00 -4.18
CA LYS A 201 -17.20 -28.42 -4.23
C LYS A 201 -17.80 -28.80 -2.88
N LYS A 202 -16.98 -29.17 -1.91
CA LYS A 202 -17.39 -29.67 -0.60
C LYS A 202 -16.70 -28.97 0.57
N ASP A 203 -15.38 -28.99 0.60
CA ASP A 203 -14.60 -28.37 1.68
C ASP A 203 -13.20 -28.02 1.18
N TRP A 204 -12.88 -26.73 1.16
CA TRP A 204 -11.59 -26.24 0.69
C TRP A 204 -10.41 -26.83 1.47
N ARG A 205 -10.61 -27.21 2.74
CA ARG A 205 -9.54 -27.83 3.54
C ARG A 205 -9.16 -29.22 3.03
N GLU A 206 -10.11 -29.90 2.40
CA GLU A 206 -9.92 -31.23 1.82
C GLU A 206 -9.54 -31.14 0.33
N GLU A 207 -9.99 -30.10 -0.37
CA GLU A 207 -9.90 -29.97 -1.83
C GLU A 207 -8.90 -28.89 -2.30
N TYR A 208 -8.08 -28.30 -1.41
CA TYR A 208 -7.11 -27.25 -1.82
C TYR A 208 -6.13 -27.73 -2.89
N GLN A 209 -5.82 -29.04 -2.93
CA GLN A 209 -4.93 -29.60 -3.95
C GLN A 209 -5.53 -29.53 -5.37
N ASP A 210 -6.85 -29.48 -5.51
CA ASP A 210 -7.48 -29.33 -6.82
C ASP A 210 -7.30 -27.91 -7.37
N ILE A 211 -7.14 -26.91 -6.49
CA ILE A 211 -6.74 -25.56 -6.88
C ILE A 211 -5.32 -25.56 -7.41
N ASN A 212 -4.38 -26.19 -6.69
CA ASN A 212 -2.99 -26.29 -7.13
C ASN A 212 -2.89 -27.01 -8.48
N ARG A 213 -3.57 -28.16 -8.63
CA ARG A 213 -3.59 -28.91 -9.89
C ARG A 213 -4.15 -28.07 -11.04
N TRP A 214 -5.23 -27.31 -10.80
CA TRP A 214 -5.77 -26.43 -11.82
C TRP A 214 -4.77 -25.33 -12.22
N VAL A 215 -4.04 -24.75 -11.27
CA VAL A 215 -2.99 -23.79 -11.59
C VAL A 215 -1.90 -24.45 -12.44
N ASP A 216 -1.35 -25.58 -12.02
CA ASP A 216 -0.30 -26.32 -12.73
C ASP A 216 -0.71 -26.77 -14.15
N GLU A 217 -1.99 -27.08 -14.36
CA GLU A 217 -2.51 -27.51 -15.67
C GLU A 217 -2.70 -26.34 -16.65
N ASN A 218 -2.85 -25.11 -16.15
CA ASN A 218 -3.22 -23.96 -16.97
C ASN A 218 -2.10 -22.91 -17.11
N TYR A 219 -1.08 -22.94 -16.23
CA TYR A 219 -0.04 -21.91 -16.14
C TYR A 219 1.32 -22.50 -15.79
#